data_AF-A0A3N4LB57-F1
#
_entry.id   AF-A0A3N4LB57-F1
#
_cell.length_a   1.000
_cell.length_b   1.000
_cell.length_c   1.000
_cell.angle_alpha   90.00
_cell.angle_beta   90.00
_cell.angle_gamma   90.00
#
_symmetry.space_group_name_H-M   'P 1'
#
loop_
_entity.id
_entity.type
_entity.pdbx_description
1 polymer ?
#
loop_
_entity_poly.entity_id
_entity_poly.type
_entity_poly.pdbx_seq_one_letter_code
_entity_poly.pdbx_strand_id
1 'polypeptide(L)'
;MRFSSTQTQSTLQPTSSSVNAPISTLPAPLELPTKDRDASTFSYLLKTGKAYLSFYKTGLKNVYHNFISTRPLQNRIDKLGSGRITPLVAHNAITRSEFQHLMRSRHDTRRIPVFAVVFLIFGEFSPLILPFISSVVPWNCRIPSQLHGDRVKLEKRREEAFGTFDAAAEGVEMRDVDSMRRSELLHVSNVLGITSTKWPGALGLPPTVWVRMRVRRRVEYLEIDDTLLERGGGVDALDGGEELRMAAVERGLDVVDKSDRALREELKHWFAAKERAGGITPALWLTRPSKWLPPAEPSSPAVEAGKRRVYNP
;
A
#
# COMPACT_ATOMS: atom_id res chain seq x y z
N MET A 1 -13.59 35.28 27.96
CA MET A 1 -13.89 34.70 26.63
C MET A 1 -13.20 33.36 26.55
N ARG A 2 -13.95 32.25 26.70
CA ARG A 2 -13.44 30.88 26.70
C ARG A 2 -13.83 30.23 25.37
N PHE A 3 -12.86 29.91 24.53
CA PHE A 3 -13.09 29.12 23.32
C PHE A 3 -13.19 27.65 23.73
N SER A 4 -14.41 27.12 23.67
CA SER A 4 -14.67 25.68 23.76
C SER A 4 -14.35 25.06 22.40
N SER A 5 -13.24 24.34 22.30
CA SER A 5 -12.91 23.54 21.13
C SER A 5 -13.75 22.27 21.13
N THR A 6 -14.81 22.26 20.32
CA THR A 6 -15.61 21.07 20.03
C THR A 6 -14.76 20.10 19.22
N GLN A 7 -14.24 19.04 19.85
CA GLN A 7 -13.67 17.90 19.13
C GLN A 7 -14.82 17.10 18.50
N THR A 8 -14.93 17.16 17.18
CA THR A 8 -15.79 16.27 16.41
C THR A 8 -15.19 14.87 16.43
N GLN A 9 -15.64 14.03 17.36
CA GLN A 9 -15.42 12.58 17.29
C GLN A 9 -16.20 12.05 16.08
N SER A 10 -15.49 11.81 14.97
CA SER A 10 -16.02 11.06 13.83
C SER A 10 -16.29 9.63 14.29
N THR A 11 -17.56 9.31 14.53
CA THR A 11 -18.03 7.96 14.82
C THR A 11 -17.86 7.10 13.56
N LEU A 12 -16.73 6.38 13.46
CA LEU A 12 -16.51 5.37 12.42
C LEU A 12 -17.41 4.15 12.71
N GLN A 13 -18.63 4.17 12.19
CA GLN A 13 -19.42 2.95 12.04
C GLN A 13 -18.78 2.10 10.93
N PRO A 14 -18.63 0.77 11.11
CA PRO A 14 -18.18 -0.09 10.02
C PRO A 14 -19.32 -0.20 9.01
N THR A 15 -19.29 0.62 7.97
CA THR A 15 -20.04 0.30 6.75
C THR A 15 -19.47 -1.02 6.26
N SER A 16 -20.27 -2.08 6.21
CA SER A 16 -19.91 -3.33 5.55
C SER A 16 -19.82 -3.08 4.04
N SER A 17 -18.80 -2.33 3.61
CA SER A 17 -18.58 -2.05 2.20
C SER A 17 -17.99 -3.29 1.56
N SER A 18 -18.45 -3.64 0.37
CA SER A 18 -17.87 -4.71 -0.45
C SER A 18 -16.42 -4.42 -0.87
N VAL A 19 -15.92 -3.22 -0.57
CA VAL A 19 -14.62 -2.70 -1.03
C VAL A 19 -13.54 -2.71 0.05
N ASN A 20 -13.86 -2.24 1.25
CA ASN A 20 -12.87 -1.97 2.29
C ASN A 20 -12.85 -3.13 3.28
N ALA A 21 -11.65 -3.67 3.56
CA ALA A 21 -11.52 -4.71 4.57
C ALA A 21 -11.84 -4.17 5.97
N PRO A 22 -12.15 -5.03 6.95
CA PRO A 22 -12.39 -4.60 8.32
C PRO A 22 -11.26 -3.73 8.86
N ILE A 23 -11.59 -2.67 9.61
CA ILE A 23 -10.62 -1.74 10.23
C ILE A 23 -9.61 -2.48 11.12
N SER A 24 -9.99 -3.63 11.67
CA SER A 24 -9.08 -4.50 12.44
C SER A 24 -7.90 -5.05 11.63
N THR A 25 -7.92 -4.96 10.30
CA THR A 25 -6.80 -5.35 9.40
C THR A 25 -5.81 -4.21 9.15
N LEU A 26 -6.15 -3.00 9.59
CA LEU A 26 -5.29 -1.84 9.48
C LEU A 26 -4.44 -1.70 10.75
N PRO A 27 -3.27 -1.03 10.68
CA PRO A 27 -2.49 -0.65 11.85
C PRO A 27 -3.35 0.12 12.85
N ALA A 28 -3.32 -0.28 14.13
CA ALA A 28 -4.08 0.39 15.16
C ALA A 28 -3.58 1.84 15.37
N PRO A 29 -4.45 2.79 15.76
CA PRO A 29 -3.98 4.11 16.16
C PRO A 29 -3.15 3.98 17.44
N LEU A 30 -2.00 4.66 17.47
CA LEU A 30 -1.18 4.81 18.69
C LEU A 30 -1.37 6.22 19.21
N GLU A 31 -2.16 6.35 20.28
CA GLU A 31 -2.34 7.61 20.99
C GLU A 31 -1.32 7.70 22.12
N LEU A 32 -0.36 8.62 21.96
CA LEU A 32 0.64 8.90 22.98
C LEU A 32 0.17 10.06 23.87
N PRO A 33 0.41 10.00 25.19
CA PRO A 33 0.11 11.11 26.07
C PRO A 33 0.93 12.34 25.69
N THR A 34 0.36 13.53 25.81
CA THR A 34 1.10 14.78 25.70
C THR A 34 1.83 15.06 27.01
N LYS A 35 3.10 15.50 26.94
CA LYS A 35 3.85 15.90 28.14
C LYS A 35 3.50 17.34 28.52
N ASP A 36 2.76 17.52 29.60
CA ASP A 36 2.55 18.85 30.18
C ASP A 36 3.87 19.35 30.81
N ARG A 37 4.09 20.68 30.77
CA ARG A 37 5.35 21.30 31.24
C ARG A 37 5.64 21.01 32.72
N ASP A 38 4.59 20.83 33.52
CA ASP A 38 4.68 20.62 34.97
C ASP A 38 4.56 19.13 35.37
N ALA A 39 4.35 18.23 34.41
CA ALA A 39 4.20 16.81 34.70
C ALA A 39 5.54 16.11 34.97
N SER A 40 5.57 15.28 36.01
CA SER A 40 6.73 14.43 36.32
C SER A 40 7.10 13.53 35.14
N THR A 41 8.38 13.54 34.75
CA THR A 41 8.94 12.72 33.66
C THR A 41 8.70 11.23 33.90
N PHE A 42 8.75 10.77 35.15
CA PHE A 42 8.50 9.36 35.49
C PHE A 42 7.05 8.95 35.22
N SER A 43 6.09 9.77 35.65
CA SER A 43 4.66 9.54 35.39
C SER A 43 4.36 9.53 33.88
N TYR A 44 4.96 10.48 33.14
CA TYR A 44 4.87 10.53 31.69
C TYR A 44 5.41 9.26 31.02
N LEU A 45 6.59 8.77 31.45
CA LEU A 45 7.19 7.56 30.91
C LEU A 45 6.33 6.31 31.19
N LEU A 46 5.77 6.19 32.39
CA LEU A 46 4.84 5.10 32.73
C LEU A 46 3.57 5.14 31.87
N LYS A 47 2.97 6.32 31.67
CA LYS A 47 1.81 6.49 30.78
C LYS A 47 2.14 6.11 29.33
N THR A 48 3.31 6.53 28.86
CA THR A 48 3.82 6.19 27.53
C THR A 48 4.01 4.69 27.38
N GLY A 49 4.64 4.02 28.36
CA GLY A 49 4.83 2.57 28.36
C GLY A 49 3.49 1.82 28.34
N LYS A 50 2.49 2.26 29.12
CA LYS A 50 1.14 1.69 29.10
C LYS A 50 0.45 1.84 27.75
N ALA A 51 0.62 2.98 27.08
CA ALA A 51 0.06 3.21 25.74
C ALA A 51 0.64 2.23 24.72
N TYR A 52 1.97 2.05 24.70
CA TYR A 52 2.62 1.06 23.83
C TYR A 52 2.18 -0.38 24.14
N LEU A 53 2.09 -0.76 25.42
CA LEU A 53 1.66 -2.10 25.81
C LEU A 53 0.21 -2.37 25.35
N SER A 54 -0.68 -1.39 25.53
CA SER A 54 -2.08 -1.47 25.07
C SER A 54 -2.16 -1.59 23.54
N PHE A 55 -1.36 -0.82 22.82
CA PHE A 55 -1.26 -0.86 21.37
C PHE A 55 -0.85 -2.26 20.87
N TYR A 56 0.27 -2.82 21.37
CA TYR A 56 0.72 -4.15 20.95
C TYR A 56 -0.27 -5.26 21.31
N LYS A 57 -0.88 -5.18 22.51
CA LYS A 57 -1.92 -6.13 22.93
C LYS A 57 -3.12 -6.09 21.97
N THR A 58 -3.57 -4.89 21.60
CA THR A 58 -4.67 -4.70 20.66
C THR A 58 -4.30 -5.23 19.27
N GLY A 59 -3.11 -4.90 18.78
CA GLY A 59 -2.60 -5.39 17.50
C GLY A 59 -2.60 -6.92 17.42
N LEU A 60 -2.04 -7.60 18.43
CA LEU A 60 -2.02 -9.07 18.50
C LEU A 60 -3.43 -9.67 18.59
N LYS A 61 -4.33 -9.07 19.37
CA LYS A 61 -5.74 -9.49 19.45
C LYS A 61 -6.40 -9.40 18.07
N ASN A 62 -6.14 -8.32 17.34
CA ASN A 62 -6.67 -8.14 16.00
C ASN A 62 -6.10 -9.18 15.02
N VAL A 63 -4.82 -9.54 15.09
CA VAL A 63 -4.25 -10.61 14.25
C VAL A 63 -4.97 -11.94 14.51
N TYR A 64 -5.17 -12.29 15.78
CA TYR A 64 -5.88 -13.52 16.15
C TYR A 64 -7.34 -13.50 15.66
N HIS A 65 -8.06 -12.39 15.90
CA HIS A 65 -9.45 -12.24 15.47
C HIS A 65 -9.59 -12.31 13.94
N ASN A 66 -8.71 -11.64 13.21
CA ASN A 66 -8.69 -11.66 11.74
C ASN A 66 -8.40 -13.08 11.22
N PHE A 67 -7.45 -13.78 11.84
CA PHE A 67 -7.15 -15.17 11.49
C PHE A 67 -8.37 -16.08 11.64
N ILE A 68 -9.06 -16.03 12.78
CA ILE A 68 -10.26 -16.85 13.02
C ILE A 68 -11.40 -16.45 12.08
N SER A 69 -11.68 -15.15 11.92
CA SER A 69 -12.78 -14.67 11.07
C SER A 69 -12.56 -14.95 9.57
N THR A 70 -11.32 -15.14 9.12
CA THR A 70 -11.04 -15.57 7.74
C THR A 70 -11.26 -17.07 7.49
N ARG A 71 -11.47 -17.91 8.51
CA ARG A 71 -11.64 -19.36 8.33
C ARG A 71 -12.87 -19.75 7.50
N PRO A 72 -14.07 -19.17 7.71
CA PRO A 72 -15.23 -19.47 6.87
C PRO A 72 -15.00 -19.06 5.41
N LEU A 73 -14.31 -17.95 5.18
CA LEU A 73 -13.94 -17.49 3.84
C LEU A 73 -12.96 -18.45 3.17
N GLN A 74 -11.95 -18.92 3.89
CA GLN A 74 -11.03 -19.95 3.40
C GLN A 74 -11.77 -21.24 3.04
N ASN A 75 -12.69 -21.70 3.89
CA ASN A 75 -13.51 -22.88 3.61
C ASN A 75 -14.36 -22.69 2.33
N ARG A 76 -14.85 -21.47 2.08
CA ARG A 76 -15.59 -21.13 0.85
C ARG A 76 -14.71 -21.21 -0.38
N ILE A 77 -13.48 -20.70 -0.31
CA ILE A 77 -12.47 -20.81 -1.37
C ILE A 77 -12.09 -22.26 -1.63
N ASP A 78 -11.93 -23.06 -0.57
CA ASP A 78 -11.56 -24.47 -0.69
C ASP A 78 -12.67 -25.29 -1.36
N LYS A 79 -13.94 -25.05 -0.99
CA LYS A 79 -15.09 -25.76 -1.54
C LYS A 79 -15.50 -25.31 -2.95
N LEU A 80 -15.60 -24.00 -3.18
CA LEU A 80 -16.14 -23.46 -4.44
C LEU A 80 -15.06 -23.19 -5.48
N GLY A 81 -13.81 -22.98 -5.04
CA GLY A 81 -12.69 -22.63 -5.90
C GLY A 81 -11.58 -23.67 -5.94
N SER A 82 -11.79 -24.84 -5.33
CA SER A 82 -10.76 -25.90 -5.22
C SER A 82 -9.45 -25.37 -4.64
N GLY A 83 -9.53 -24.48 -3.66
CA GLY A 83 -8.39 -23.82 -3.01
C GLY A 83 -7.81 -22.64 -3.78
N ARG A 84 -8.37 -22.27 -4.93
CA ARG A 84 -7.99 -21.09 -5.72
C ARG A 84 -9.06 -20.01 -5.60
N ILE A 85 -8.62 -18.76 -5.54
CA ILE A 85 -9.52 -17.62 -5.43
C ILE A 85 -10.09 -17.18 -6.79
N THR A 86 -9.37 -17.47 -7.88
CA THR A 86 -9.74 -17.03 -9.24
C THR A 86 -11.13 -17.49 -9.70
N PRO A 87 -11.63 -18.70 -9.40
CA PRO A 87 -13.00 -19.08 -9.77
C PRO A 87 -14.04 -18.26 -9.01
N LEU A 88 -13.82 -17.96 -7.73
CA LEU A 88 -14.75 -17.13 -6.96
C LEU A 88 -14.80 -15.71 -7.52
N VAL A 89 -13.66 -15.16 -7.96
CA VAL A 89 -13.62 -13.87 -8.65
C VAL A 89 -14.39 -13.97 -9.97
N ALA A 90 -14.16 -14.99 -10.80
CA ALA A 90 -14.88 -15.16 -12.07
C ALA A 90 -16.41 -15.25 -11.90
N HIS A 91 -16.88 -15.90 -10.84
CA HIS A 91 -18.30 -16.08 -10.53
C HIS A 91 -18.91 -15.00 -9.62
N ASN A 92 -18.20 -13.89 -9.36
CA ASN A 92 -18.64 -12.83 -8.44
C ASN A 92 -19.02 -13.35 -7.03
N ALA A 93 -18.38 -14.43 -6.58
CA ALA A 93 -18.62 -15.09 -5.29
C ALA A 93 -17.68 -14.60 -4.18
N ILE A 94 -16.95 -13.52 -4.41
CA ILE A 94 -16.08 -12.86 -3.43
C ILE A 94 -16.03 -11.36 -3.68
N THR A 95 -16.01 -10.59 -2.60
CA THR A 95 -15.87 -9.13 -2.63
C THR A 95 -14.42 -8.70 -2.42
N ARG A 96 -14.07 -7.45 -2.74
CA ARG A 96 -12.73 -6.92 -2.47
C ARG A 96 -12.44 -6.87 -0.97
N SER A 97 -13.42 -6.48 -0.16
CA SER A 97 -13.31 -6.45 1.30
C SER A 97 -12.87 -7.82 1.86
N GLU A 98 -13.52 -8.89 1.42
CA GLU A 98 -13.17 -10.27 1.80
C GLU A 98 -11.78 -10.67 1.29
N PHE A 99 -11.44 -10.35 0.04
CA PHE A 99 -10.13 -10.63 -0.53
C PHE A 99 -9.01 -9.95 0.27
N GLN A 100 -9.16 -8.66 0.56
CA GLN A 100 -8.20 -7.88 1.33
C GLN A 100 -8.11 -8.38 2.78
N HIS A 101 -9.23 -8.72 3.41
CA HIS A 101 -9.25 -9.32 4.75
C HIS A 101 -8.42 -10.60 4.80
N LEU A 102 -8.59 -11.49 3.82
CA LEU A 102 -7.82 -12.73 3.71
C LEU A 102 -6.33 -12.46 3.50
N MET A 103 -5.98 -11.58 2.56
CA MET A 103 -4.60 -11.32 2.18
C MET A 103 -3.81 -10.65 3.31
N ARG A 104 -4.42 -9.68 4.01
CA ARG A 104 -3.84 -8.99 5.18
C ARG A 104 -3.72 -9.93 6.38
N SER A 105 -4.76 -10.72 6.67
CA SER A 105 -4.73 -11.73 7.73
C SER A 105 -3.61 -12.75 7.51
N ARG A 106 -3.48 -13.29 6.29
CA ARG A 106 -2.40 -14.23 5.92
C ARG A 106 -1.01 -13.60 6.01
N HIS A 107 -0.88 -12.32 5.68
CA HIS A 107 0.37 -11.57 5.83
C HIS A 107 0.82 -11.49 7.29
N ASP A 108 -0.11 -11.19 8.19
CA ASP A 108 0.16 -10.99 9.61
C ASP A 108 0.35 -12.31 10.36
N THR A 109 -0.51 -13.31 10.12
CA THR A 109 -0.38 -14.64 10.76
C THR A 109 0.96 -15.30 10.47
N ARG A 110 1.50 -15.14 9.24
CA ARG A 110 2.82 -15.68 8.89
C ARG A 110 3.98 -15.04 9.63
N ARG A 111 3.79 -13.84 10.17
CA ARG A 111 4.81 -13.11 10.94
C ARG A 111 4.77 -13.40 12.43
N ILE A 112 3.66 -13.94 12.93
CA ILE A 112 3.50 -14.30 14.35
C ILE A 112 4.62 -15.23 14.86
N PRO A 113 5.03 -16.30 14.15
CA PRO A 113 6.12 -17.14 14.65
C PRO A 113 7.43 -16.37 14.84
N VAL A 114 7.81 -15.54 13.88
CA VAL A 114 9.06 -14.75 13.97
C VAL A 114 8.94 -13.66 15.05
N PHE A 115 7.77 -13.02 15.13
CA PHE A 115 7.48 -12.05 16.19
C PHE A 115 7.51 -12.67 17.59
N ALA A 116 7.01 -13.91 17.74
CA ALA A 116 7.07 -14.66 18.99
C ALA A 116 8.51 -15.01 19.39
N VAL A 117 9.39 -15.31 18.43
CA VAL A 117 10.84 -15.51 18.70
C VAL A 117 11.48 -14.23 19.23
N VAL A 118 11.15 -13.06 18.67
CA VAL A 118 11.62 -11.77 19.21
C VAL A 118 11.17 -11.62 20.67
N PHE A 119 9.89 -11.90 20.97
CA PHE A 119 9.39 -11.84 22.34
C PHE A 119 10.06 -12.86 23.27
N LEU A 120 10.36 -14.06 22.79
CA LEU A 120 11.06 -15.08 23.57
C LEU A 120 12.48 -14.65 23.95
N ILE A 121 13.18 -13.96 23.05
CA ILE A 121 14.57 -13.52 23.26
C ILE A 121 14.64 -12.25 24.12
N PHE A 122 13.82 -11.25 23.81
CA PHE A 122 13.89 -9.93 24.45
C PHE A 122 12.91 -9.76 25.61
N GLY A 123 11.95 -10.67 25.79
CA GLY A 123 10.94 -10.64 26.85
C GLY A 123 10.22 -9.30 26.91
N GLU A 124 10.18 -8.73 28.11
CA GLU A 124 9.56 -7.42 28.40
C GLU A 124 10.26 -6.23 27.72
N PHE A 125 11.51 -6.39 27.25
CA PHE A 125 12.25 -5.36 26.53
C PHE A 125 11.94 -5.33 25.03
N SER A 126 11.11 -6.25 24.51
CA SER A 126 10.70 -6.29 23.10
C SER A 126 10.18 -4.93 22.57
N PRO A 127 9.35 -4.15 23.29
CA PRO A 127 8.88 -2.85 22.82
C PRO A 127 10.00 -1.85 22.50
N LEU A 128 11.22 -2.02 23.04
CA LEU A 128 12.38 -1.18 22.72
C LEU A 128 13.04 -1.59 21.40
N ILE A 129 12.98 -2.87 21.03
CA ILE A 129 13.61 -3.42 19.82
C ILE A 129 12.70 -3.34 18.60
N LEU A 130 11.40 -3.59 18.79
CA LEU A 130 10.39 -3.63 17.73
C LEU A 130 10.35 -2.39 16.81
N PRO A 131 10.56 -1.15 17.32
CA PRO A 131 10.68 0.05 16.49
C PRO A 131 11.72 -0.06 15.36
N PHE A 132 12.80 -0.84 15.58
CA PHE A 132 13.94 -0.95 14.67
C PHE A 132 13.83 -2.09 13.64
N ILE A 133 12.84 -3.00 13.79
CA ILE A 133 12.71 -4.22 12.97
C ILE A 133 11.32 -4.37 12.30
N SER A 134 10.91 -3.37 11.51
CA SER A 134 9.58 -3.31 10.87
C SER A 134 9.22 -4.52 9.98
N SER A 135 10.20 -5.27 9.49
CA SER A 135 9.98 -6.45 8.64
C SER A 135 9.34 -7.63 9.35
N VAL A 136 9.58 -7.77 10.66
CA VAL A 136 9.11 -8.88 11.50
C VAL A 136 7.73 -8.60 12.11
N VAL A 137 7.38 -7.32 12.25
CA VAL A 137 6.17 -6.89 12.94
C VAL A 137 4.94 -7.04 12.03
N PRO A 138 3.86 -7.70 12.49
CA PRO A 138 2.56 -7.71 11.80
C PRO A 138 2.07 -6.28 11.53
N TRP A 139 1.32 -6.05 10.45
CA TRP A 139 0.79 -4.72 10.14
C TRP A 139 -0.04 -4.13 11.28
N ASN A 140 -0.86 -4.96 11.91
CA ASN A 140 -1.66 -4.59 13.08
C ASN A 140 -0.83 -4.07 14.28
N CYS A 141 0.47 -4.40 14.34
CA CYS A 141 1.39 -4.01 15.40
C CYS A 141 2.42 -2.95 14.94
N ARG A 142 2.29 -2.38 13.73
CA ARG A 142 3.22 -1.35 13.24
C ARG A 142 2.85 0.03 13.75
N ILE A 143 3.83 0.71 14.33
CA ILE A 143 3.67 2.06 14.86
C ILE A 143 3.53 3.05 13.68
N PRO A 144 2.72 4.12 13.78
CA PRO A 144 2.55 5.09 12.71
C PRO A 144 3.85 5.69 12.16
N SER A 145 4.82 6.01 13.03
CA SER A 145 6.13 6.51 12.61
C SER A 145 6.95 5.48 11.83
N GLN A 146 6.81 4.18 12.14
CA GLN A 146 7.43 3.11 11.35
C GLN A 146 6.81 3.02 9.96
N LEU A 147 5.48 3.14 9.87
CA LEU A 147 4.76 3.14 8.61
C LEU A 147 5.21 4.29 7.70
N HIS A 148 5.30 5.50 8.26
CA HIS A 148 5.79 6.67 7.55
C HIS A 148 7.25 6.47 7.11
N GLY A 149 8.13 6.03 8.02
CA GLY A 149 9.54 5.77 7.69
C GLY A 149 9.74 4.68 6.63
N ASP A 150 8.94 3.62 6.66
CA ASP A 150 8.95 2.57 5.63
C ASP A 150 8.52 3.13 4.26
N ARG A 151 7.52 4.02 4.23
CA ARG A 151 7.06 4.70 3.00
C ARG A 151 8.12 5.64 2.43
N VAL A 152 8.71 6.51 3.26
CA VAL A 152 9.79 7.41 2.83
C VAL A 152 10.97 6.63 2.21
N LYS A 153 11.37 5.51 2.84
CA LYS A 153 12.43 4.64 2.29
C LYS A 153 12.03 3.99 0.97
N LEU A 154 10.77 3.60 0.81
CA LEU A 154 10.28 3.01 -0.43
C LEU A 154 10.20 4.03 -1.58
N GLU A 155 9.78 5.25 -1.30
CA GLU A 155 9.72 6.33 -2.30
C GLU A 155 11.11 6.74 -2.77
N LYS A 156 12.07 6.91 -1.84
CA LYS A 156 13.47 7.14 -2.20
C LYS A 156 14.01 6.04 -3.12
N ARG A 157 13.66 4.78 -2.82
CA ARG A 157 14.07 3.64 -3.65
C ARG A 157 13.44 3.67 -5.04
N ARG A 158 12.18 4.10 -5.16
CA ARG A 158 11.53 4.29 -6.47
C ARG A 158 12.24 5.39 -7.24
N GLU A 159 12.54 6.51 -6.59
CA GLU A 159 13.29 7.61 -7.19
C GLU A 159 14.64 7.13 -7.73
N GLU A 160 15.43 6.43 -6.92
CA GLU A 160 16.71 5.82 -7.34
C GLU A 160 16.54 4.82 -8.50
N ALA A 161 15.48 4.00 -8.46
CA ALA A 161 15.20 3.03 -9.50
C ALA A 161 14.86 3.70 -10.84
N PHE A 162 14.07 4.78 -10.84
CA PHE A 162 13.76 5.55 -12.04
C PHE A 162 14.93 6.42 -12.50
N GLY A 163 15.78 6.91 -11.60
CA GLY A 163 16.97 7.69 -11.95
C GLY A 163 18.06 6.87 -12.62
N THR A 164 18.12 5.55 -12.35
CA THR A 164 19.12 4.64 -12.92
C THR A 164 18.62 3.82 -14.11
N PHE A 165 17.31 3.73 -14.31
CA PHE A 165 16.70 2.93 -15.37
C PHE A 165 16.29 3.79 -16.57
N ASP A 166 16.96 3.60 -17.70
CA ASP A 166 16.60 4.24 -18.97
C ASP A 166 15.65 3.36 -19.79
N ALA A 167 14.36 3.64 -19.68
CA ALA A 167 13.30 2.98 -20.42
C ALA A 167 13.42 3.13 -21.95
N ALA A 168 13.99 4.24 -22.45
CA ALA A 168 14.15 4.45 -23.88
C ALA A 168 15.30 3.60 -24.43
N ALA A 169 16.42 3.51 -23.70
CA ALA A 169 17.55 2.67 -24.06
C ALA A 169 17.24 1.17 -23.99
N GLU A 170 16.39 0.74 -23.06
CA GLU A 170 16.04 -0.68 -22.88
C GLU A 170 14.99 -1.19 -23.88
N GLY A 171 14.37 -0.32 -24.69
CA GLY A 171 13.30 -0.70 -25.61
C GLY A 171 12.13 -1.31 -24.85
N VAL A 172 11.45 -0.49 -24.03
CA VAL A 172 10.31 -0.95 -23.23
C VAL A 172 9.16 -1.36 -24.12
N GLU A 173 9.13 -2.66 -24.39
CA GLU A 173 7.99 -3.33 -24.99
C GLU A 173 7.06 -3.86 -23.91
N MET A 174 5.83 -4.05 -24.35
CA MET A 174 4.77 -4.61 -23.54
C MET A 174 4.98 -6.12 -23.36
N ARG A 175 5.74 -6.46 -22.34
CA ARG A 175 6.25 -7.80 -22.10
C ARG A 175 5.62 -8.41 -20.86
N ASP A 176 5.29 -9.70 -20.91
CA ASP A 176 4.89 -10.44 -19.71
C ASP A 176 6.05 -10.55 -18.72
N VAL A 177 5.73 -10.74 -17.43
CA VAL A 177 6.69 -10.92 -16.34
C VAL A 177 7.72 -11.98 -16.68
N ASP A 178 7.39 -13.05 -17.42
CA ASP A 178 8.33 -14.10 -17.78
C ASP A 178 9.38 -13.72 -18.82
N SER A 179 9.04 -12.76 -19.66
CA SER A 179 9.91 -12.26 -20.72
C SER A 179 10.80 -11.09 -20.29
N MET A 180 10.65 -10.61 -19.05
CA MET A 180 11.46 -9.50 -18.53
C MET A 180 12.94 -9.88 -18.37
N ARG A 181 13.81 -8.95 -18.74
CA ARG A 181 15.25 -8.97 -18.47
C ARG A 181 15.51 -8.82 -16.97
N ARG A 182 16.73 -9.15 -16.55
CA ARG A 182 17.13 -9.02 -15.13
C ARG A 182 17.13 -7.56 -14.67
N SER A 183 17.55 -6.60 -15.50
CA SER A 183 17.53 -5.18 -15.18
C SER A 183 16.11 -4.68 -14.91
N GLU A 184 15.18 -4.99 -15.82
CA GLU A 184 13.75 -4.66 -15.70
C GLU A 184 13.12 -5.30 -14.45
N LEU A 185 13.40 -6.57 -14.19
CA LEU A 185 12.88 -7.25 -12.99
C LEU A 185 13.36 -6.60 -11.69
N LEU A 186 14.64 -6.22 -11.63
CA LEU A 186 15.18 -5.53 -10.46
C LEU A 186 14.58 -4.13 -10.32
N HIS A 187 14.42 -3.40 -11.42
CA HIS A 187 13.74 -2.11 -11.43
C HIS A 187 12.30 -2.22 -10.92
N VAL A 188 11.48 -3.09 -11.51
CA VAL A 188 10.08 -3.30 -11.08
C VAL A 188 10.02 -3.79 -9.63
N SER A 189 10.95 -4.66 -9.22
CA SER A 189 11.03 -5.10 -7.83
C SER A 189 11.37 -3.96 -6.86
N ASN A 190 12.22 -3.02 -7.28
CA ASN A 190 12.54 -1.82 -6.52
C ASN A 190 11.33 -0.89 -6.41
N VAL A 191 10.64 -0.66 -7.52
CA VAL A 191 9.44 0.19 -7.59
C VAL A 191 8.32 -0.34 -6.69
N LEU A 192 8.09 -1.65 -6.72
CA LEU A 192 7.03 -2.32 -5.95
C LEU A 192 7.42 -2.66 -4.50
N GLY A 193 8.68 -2.43 -4.11
CA GLY A 193 9.18 -2.73 -2.76
C GLY A 193 9.23 -4.23 -2.43
N ILE A 194 9.42 -5.11 -3.42
CA ILE A 194 9.28 -6.57 -3.28
C ILE A 194 10.54 -7.24 -2.70
N THR A 195 11.72 -6.78 -3.10
CA THR A 195 13.02 -7.27 -2.61
C THR A 195 13.47 -6.43 -1.41
N SER A 196 14.15 -7.04 -0.44
CA SER A 196 14.75 -6.30 0.68
C SER A 196 16.04 -5.61 0.23
N THR A 197 16.28 -4.38 0.67
CA THR A 197 17.56 -3.67 0.50
C THR A 197 18.70 -4.41 1.19
N LYS A 198 18.40 -5.19 2.23
CA LYS A 198 19.37 -5.96 3.03
C LYS A 198 19.54 -7.38 2.49
N TRP A 199 19.48 -7.59 1.18
CA TRP A 199 19.96 -8.87 0.64
C TRP A 199 21.39 -9.06 1.16
N PRO A 200 21.76 -10.21 1.74
CA PRO A 200 23.07 -10.37 2.36
C PRO A 200 24.14 -10.02 1.32
N GLY A 201 24.92 -8.97 1.56
CA GLY A 201 25.86 -8.44 0.55
C GLY A 201 26.88 -9.50 0.09
N ALA A 202 27.15 -10.49 0.94
CA ALA A 202 27.97 -11.67 0.62
C ALA A 202 27.34 -12.61 -0.44
N LEU A 203 26.02 -12.57 -0.63
CA LEU A 203 25.27 -13.35 -1.62
C LEU A 203 24.96 -12.55 -2.91
N GLY A 204 25.55 -11.36 -3.09
CA GLY A 204 25.41 -10.55 -4.29
C GLY A 204 23.98 -10.04 -4.53
N LEU A 205 23.51 -10.09 -5.78
CA LEU A 205 22.15 -9.71 -6.14
C LEU A 205 21.16 -10.88 -5.93
N PRO A 206 19.89 -10.63 -5.60
CA PRO A 206 18.91 -11.70 -5.43
C PRO A 206 18.79 -12.58 -6.70
N PRO A 207 18.58 -13.90 -6.56
CA PRO A 207 18.40 -14.79 -7.71
C PRO A 207 17.24 -14.35 -8.60
N THR A 208 17.45 -14.28 -9.92
CA THR A 208 16.43 -13.81 -10.89
C THR A 208 15.11 -14.57 -10.74
N VAL A 209 15.17 -15.89 -10.60
CA VAL A 209 14.00 -16.78 -10.47
C VAL A 209 13.12 -16.37 -9.30
N TRP A 210 13.74 -16.03 -8.17
CA TRP A 210 13.02 -15.61 -6.97
C TRP A 210 12.38 -14.23 -7.11
N VAL A 211 13.10 -13.27 -7.69
CA VAL A 211 12.55 -11.94 -7.98
C VAL A 211 11.36 -12.06 -8.93
N ARG A 212 11.51 -12.82 -10.03
CA ARG A 212 10.46 -13.09 -11.02
C ARG A 212 9.23 -13.71 -10.37
N MET A 213 9.42 -14.73 -9.51
CA MET A 213 8.32 -15.36 -8.77
C MET A 213 7.55 -14.35 -7.92
N ARG A 214 8.25 -13.45 -7.22
CA ARG A 214 7.58 -12.46 -6.37
C ARG A 214 6.90 -11.34 -7.14
N VAL A 215 7.50 -10.89 -8.25
CA VAL A 215 6.86 -9.92 -9.15
C VAL A 215 5.59 -10.54 -9.72
N ARG A 216 5.64 -11.78 -10.23
CA ARG A 216 4.46 -12.50 -10.72
C ARG A 216 3.34 -12.55 -9.66
N ARG A 217 3.65 -12.96 -8.44
CA ARG A 217 2.67 -13.00 -7.33
C ARG A 217 2.06 -11.62 -7.03
N ARG A 218 2.82 -10.53 -7.20
CA ARG A 218 2.30 -9.18 -7.03
C ARG A 218 1.38 -8.79 -8.19
N VAL A 219 1.73 -9.13 -9.43
CA VAL A 219 0.86 -8.93 -10.60
C VAL A 219 -0.46 -9.68 -10.42
N GLU A 220 -0.41 -10.98 -10.13
CA GLU A 220 -1.61 -11.81 -9.87
C GLU A 220 -2.48 -11.23 -8.74
N TYR A 221 -1.85 -10.73 -7.66
CA TYR A 221 -2.57 -10.08 -6.57
C TYR A 221 -3.28 -8.80 -7.03
N LEU A 222 -2.59 -7.94 -7.77
CA LEU A 222 -3.14 -6.68 -8.24
C LEU A 222 -4.23 -6.89 -9.30
N GLU A 223 -4.12 -7.92 -10.15
CA GLU A 223 -5.16 -8.24 -11.13
C GLU A 223 -6.48 -8.56 -10.44
N ILE A 224 -6.41 -9.36 -9.37
CA ILE A 224 -7.57 -9.67 -8.53
C ILE A 224 -8.06 -8.42 -7.79
N ASP A 225 -7.16 -7.65 -7.16
CA ASP A 225 -7.56 -6.45 -6.40
C ASP A 225 -8.23 -5.41 -7.30
N ASP A 226 -7.64 -5.11 -8.45
CA ASP A 226 -8.15 -4.14 -9.42
C ASP A 226 -9.52 -4.59 -9.94
N THR A 227 -9.66 -5.86 -10.31
CA THR A 227 -10.94 -6.42 -10.77
C THR A 227 -12.04 -6.28 -9.71
N LEU A 228 -11.73 -6.62 -8.46
CA LEU A 228 -12.71 -6.54 -7.37
C LEU A 228 -13.00 -5.09 -6.97
N LEU A 229 -12.02 -4.19 -7.09
CA LEU A 229 -12.18 -2.76 -6.82
C LEU A 229 -13.10 -2.11 -7.86
N GLU A 230 -12.86 -2.34 -9.15
CA GLU A 230 -13.69 -1.83 -10.24
C GLU A 230 -15.15 -2.26 -10.08
N ARG A 231 -15.39 -3.54 -9.74
CA ARG A 231 -16.73 -4.06 -9.45
C ARG A 231 -17.39 -3.45 -8.22
N GLY A 232 -16.60 -3.03 -7.24
CA GLY A 232 -17.07 -2.46 -5.99
C GLY A 232 -17.35 -0.95 -6.02
N GLY A 233 -17.21 -0.30 -7.18
CA GLY A 233 -17.38 1.16 -7.32
C GLY A 233 -16.07 1.93 -7.55
N GLY A 234 -14.97 1.22 -7.84
CA GLY A 234 -13.70 1.82 -8.22
C GLY A 234 -13.03 2.59 -7.09
N VAL A 235 -12.13 3.51 -7.47
CA VAL A 235 -11.29 4.28 -6.55
C VAL A 235 -12.10 5.11 -5.55
N ASP A 236 -13.26 5.61 -5.95
CA ASP A 236 -14.09 6.46 -5.08
C ASP A 236 -14.74 5.67 -3.94
N ALA A 237 -14.83 4.33 -4.05
CA ALA A 237 -15.34 3.45 -3.00
C ALA A 237 -14.30 3.09 -1.92
N LEU A 238 -13.01 3.43 -2.13
CA LEU A 238 -11.98 3.24 -1.10
C LEU A 238 -12.19 4.20 0.06
N ASP A 239 -12.04 3.71 1.30
CA ASP A 239 -12.01 4.59 2.47
C ASP A 239 -10.75 5.48 2.44
N GLY A 240 -10.87 6.69 2.97
CA GLY A 240 -9.73 7.61 3.12
C GLY A 240 -8.67 7.10 4.09
N GLY A 241 -7.60 7.87 4.25
CA GLY A 241 -6.51 7.54 5.17
C GLY A 241 -5.73 6.29 4.75
N GLU A 242 -5.65 5.30 5.64
CA GLU A 242 -4.69 4.19 5.49
C GLU A 242 -5.08 3.18 4.40
N GLU A 243 -6.38 2.91 4.19
CA GLU A 243 -6.85 2.02 3.13
C GLU A 243 -6.42 2.52 1.74
N LEU A 244 -6.71 3.80 1.45
CA LEU A 244 -6.29 4.46 0.23
C LEU A 244 -4.76 4.48 0.05
N ARG A 245 -4.02 4.78 1.12
CA ARG A 245 -2.55 4.80 1.09
C ARG A 245 -1.96 3.42 0.82
N MET A 246 -2.51 2.36 1.42
CA MET A 246 -2.08 0.99 1.15
C MET A 246 -2.32 0.61 -0.31
N ALA A 247 -3.53 0.87 -0.82
CA ALA A 247 -3.89 0.58 -2.22
C ALA A 247 -2.96 1.29 -3.22
N ALA A 248 -2.61 2.56 -2.95
CA ALA A 248 -1.66 3.32 -3.74
C ALA A 248 -0.23 2.74 -3.67
N VAL A 249 0.27 2.45 -2.46
CA VAL A 249 1.61 1.86 -2.27
C VAL A 249 1.75 0.51 -2.96
N GLU A 250 0.73 -0.35 -2.89
CA GLU A 250 0.73 -1.69 -3.50
C GLU A 250 0.91 -1.66 -5.01
N ARG A 251 0.38 -0.62 -5.67
CA ARG A 251 0.48 -0.33 -7.11
C ARG A 251 1.77 0.41 -7.49
N GLY A 252 2.59 0.81 -6.52
CA GLY A 252 3.86 1.50 -6.78
C GLY A 252 3.78 3.02 -6.72
N LEU A 253 2.71 3.60 -6.17
CA LEU A 253 2.51 5.05 -6.08
C LEU A 253 3.11 5.63 -4.80
N ASP A 254 3.66 6.83 -4.91
CA ASP A 254 4.18 7.61 -3.79
C ASP A 254 3.01 8.22 -3.00
N VAL A 255 3.08 8.21 -1.68
CA VAL A 255 1.99 8.60 -0.78
C VAL A 255 2.40 9.58 0.32
N VAL A 256 3.70 9.75 0.59
CA VAL A 256 4.20 10.69 1.60
C VAL A 256 3.74 12.10 1.23
N ASP A 257 3.22 12.81 2.24
CA ASP A 257 2.73 14.20 2.14
C ASP A 257 1.62 14.45 1.09
N LYS A 258 1.01 13.40 0.53
CA LYS A 258 -0.15 13.52 -0.36
C LYS A 258 -1.46 13.51 0.40
N SER A 259 -2.38 14.35 -0.06
CA SER A 259 -3.78 14.36 0.38
C SER A 259 -4.55 13.17 -0.22
N ASP A 260 -5.61 12.74 0.45
CA ASP A 260 -6.48 11.66 -0.05
C ASP A 260 -7.05 11.99 -1.44
N ARG A 261 -7.38 13.26 -1.70
CA ARG A 261 -7.82 13.70 -3.03
C ARG A 261 -6.76 13.44 -4.10
N ALA A 262 -5.51 13.83 -3.84
CA ALA A 262 -4.42 13.62 -4.79
C ALA A 262 -4.16 12.12 -5.04
N LEU A 263 -4.24 11.30 -3.98
CA LEU A 263 -4.07 9.85 -4.09
C LEU A 263 -5.18 9.18 -4.91
N ARG A 264 -6.43 9.63 -4.77
CA ARG A 264 -7.53 9.14 -5.61
C ARG A 264 -7.29 9.45 -7.08
N GLU A 265 -6.85 10.66 -7.39
CA GLU A 265 -6.54 11.04 -8.78
C GLU A 265 -5.37 10.21 -9.35
N GLU A 266 -4.31 9.97 -8.58
CA GLU A 266 -3.21 9.10 -9.04
C GLU A 266 -3.64 7.65 -9.23
N LEU A 267 -4.52 7.12 -8.39
CA LEU A 267 -5.10 5.80 -8.60
C LEU A 267 -5.99 5.76 -9.85
N LYS A 268 -6.78 6.81 -10.12
CA LYS A 268 -7.54 6.89 -11.38
C LYS A 268 -6.62 6.88 -12.59
N HIS A 269 -5.48 7.58 -12.53
CA HIS A 269 -4.46 7.51 -13.57
C HIS A 269 -3.84 6.10 -13.72
N TRP A 270 -3.62 5.39 -12.62
CA TRP A 270 -3.20 3.97 -12.67
C TRP A 270 -4.19 3.12 -13.47
N PHE A 271 -5.49 3.23 -13.15
CA PHE A 271 -6.53 2.46 -13.84
C PHE A 271 -6.63 2.82 -15.34
N ALA A 272 -6.55 4.11 -15.69
CA ALA A 272 -6.51 4.55 -17.09
C ALA A 272 -5.25 4.09 -17.84
N ALA A 273 -4.11 3.99 -17.15
CA ALA A 273 -2.89 3.43 -17.73
C ALA A 273 -3.02 1.92 -17.96
N LYS A 274 -3.55 1.19 -16.97
CA LYS A 274 -3.85 -0.24 -17.05
C LYS A 274 -4.79 -0.55 -18.22
N GLU A 275 -5.85 0.24 -18.39
CA GLU A 275 -6.83 0.05 -19.46
C GLU A 275 -6.20 0.26 -20.85
N ARG A 276 -5.44 1.35 -21.05
CA ARG A 276 -4.68 1.55 -22.31
C ARG A 276 -3.66 0.44 -22.54
N ALA A 277 -3.15 -0.13 -21.47
CA ALA A 277 -2.28 -1.28 -21.50
C ALA A 277 -3.03 -2.63 -21.66
N GLY A 278 -4.35 -2.65 -21.78
CA GLY A 278 -5.12 -3.90 -21.88
C GLY A 278 -4.94 -4.84 -20.67
N GLY A 279 -4.49 -4.35 -19.52
CA GLY A 279 -4.24 -5.15 -18.32
C GLY A 279 -3.05 -4.67 -17.48
N ILE A 280 -2.75 -5.42 -16.42
CA ILE A 280 -1.59 -5.16 -15.56
C ILE A 280 -0.36 -5.74 -16.25
N THR A 281 0.50 -4.85 -16.72
CA THR A 281 1.75 -5.25 -17.37
C THR A 281 2.96 -4.60 -16.69
N PRO A 282 4.13 -5.25 -16.75
CA PRO A 282 5.40 -4.65 -16.31
C PRO A 282 5.66 -3.23 -16.80
N ALA A 283 5.19 -2.87 -18.01
CA ALA A 283 5.36 -1.54 -18.60
C ALA A 283 4.83 -0.41 -17.70
N LEU A 284 3.79 -0.68 -16.91
CA LEU A 284 3.24 0.27 -15.93
C LEU A 284 4.28 0.68 -14.89
N TRP A 285 5.22 -0.20 -14.52
CA TRP A 285 6.28 0.10 -13.55
C TRP A 285 7.62 0.44 -14.19
N LEU A 286 7.78 0.25 -15.50
CA LEU A 286 8.95 0.72 -16.26
C LEU A 286 8.82 2.19 -16.66
N THR A 287 7.61 2.76 -16.52
CA THR A 287 7.32 4.17 -16.77
C THR A 287 6.83 4.85 -15.49
N ARG A 288 7.27 6.09 -15.27
CA ARG A 288 6.87 6.85 -14.09
C ARG A 288 5.38 7.21 -14.16
N PRO A 289 4.65 7.25 -13.02
CA PRO A 289 3.24 7.66 -12.99
C PRO A 289 2.92 8.98 -13.71
N SER A 290 3.85 9.94 -13.69
CA SER A 290 3.69 11.22 -14.40
C SER A 290 3.57 11.07 -15.92
N LYS A 291 4.10 9.99 -16.49
CA LYS A 291 4.02 9.67 -17.93
C LYS A 291 2.74 8.91 -18.30
N TRP A 292 1.93 8.50 -17.33
CA TRP A 292 0.64 7.89 -17.61
C TRP A 292 -0.41 8.91 -18.03
N LEU A 293 -0.19 10.20 -17.79
CA LEU A 293 -1.14 11.21 -18.26
C LEU A 293 -1.21 11.18 -19.79
N PRO A 294 -2.41 11.28 -20.40
CA PRO A 294 -2.48 11.60 -21.81
C PRO A 294 -1.70 12.91 -22.05
N PRO A 295 -1.02 13.06 -23.20
CA PRO A 295 -0.41 14.34 -23.54
C PRO A 295 -1.49 15.42 -23.43
N ALA A 296 -1.17 16.52 -22.73
CA ALA A 296 -2.09 17.64 -22.62
C ALA A 296 -2.57 18.03 -24.02
N GLU A 297 -3.88 18.19 -24.22
CA GLU A 297 -4.39 18.72 -25.48
C GLU A 297 -3.65 20.03 -25.76
N PRO A 298 -3.13 20.23 -26.99
CA PRO A 298 -2.45 21.46 -27.33
C PRO A 298 -3.45 22.60 -27.10
N SER A 299 -3.09 23.54 -26.22
CA SER A 299 -3.88 24.74 -25.95
C SER A 299 -4.23 25.39 -27.29
N SER A 300 -5.52 25.47 -27.58
CA SER A 300 -6.06 26.10 -28.79
C SER A 300 -5.39 27.48 -28.97
N PRO A 301 -4.79 27.77 -30.15
CA PRO A 301 -4.12 29.04 -30.34
C PRO A 301 -5.12 30.18 -30.17
N ALA A 302 -4.80 31.09 -29.26
CA ALA A 302 -5.57 32.29 -29.01
C ALA A 302 -5.87 33.00 -30.34
N VAL A 303 -7.16 33.24 -30.58
CA VAL A 303 -7.65 34.04 -31.71
C VAL A 303 -7.02 35.43 -31.61
N GLU A 304 -6.02 35.69 -32.46
CA GLU A 304 -5.38 36.99 -32.61
C GLU A 304 -6.33 37.94 -33.34
N ALA A 305 -7.28 38.51 -32.59
CA ALA A 305 -8.14 39.58 -33.07
C ALA A 305 -7.34 40.88 -33.12
N GLY A 306 -6.96 41.35 -34.31
CA GLY A 306 -6.63 42.76 -34.50
C GLY A 306 -5.62 43.08 -35.59
N LYS A 307 -6.07 43.17 -36.84
CA LYS A 307 -5.51 44.15 -37.79
C LYS A 307 -6.63 44.97 -38.43
N ARG A 308 -6.75 46.20 -37.93
CA ARG A 308 -7.50 47.30 -38.53
C ARG A 308 -7.01 47.49 -39.97
N ARG A 309 -7.89 47.33 -40.96
CA ARG A 309 -7.68 47.88 -42.30
C ARG A 309 -8.07 49.35 -42.26
N VAL A 310 -7.07 50.22 -42.35
CA VAL A 310 -7.25 51.63 -42.68
C VAL A 310 -7.66 51.70 -44.14
N TYR A 311 -8.85 52.25 -44.40
CA TYR A 311 -9.27 52.73 -45.70
C TYR A 311 -8.60 54.08 -45.96
N ASN A 312 -8.12 54.31 -47.18
CA ASN A 312 -7.97 55.66 -47.71
C ASN A 312 -8.33 55.65 -49.22
N PRO A 313 -8.84 56.78 -49.75
CA PRO A 313 -9.71 56.85 -50.93
C PRO A 313 -8.97 56.68 -52.26
#